data_AF-A0A2M9NYR9-F1
#
_entry.id   AF-A0A2M9NYR9-F1
#
_cell.length_a   1.000
_cell.length_b   1.000
_cell.length_c   1.000
_cell.angle_alpha   90.00
_cell.angle_beta   90.00
_cell.angle_gamma   90.00
#
_symmetry.space_group_name_H-M   'P 1'
#
loop_
_entity.id
_entity.type
_entity.pdbx_description
1 polymer ?
#
loop_
_entity_poly.entity_id
_entity_poly.type
_entity_poly.pdbx_seq_one_letter_code
_entity_poly.pdbx_strand_id
1 'polypeptide(L)'
;MTETNVEVQIKGSCHNLIPNMILEKVMQQHLEELGFPEMTTEELAFAKAMYDSLTEEEKQGAQSSAGKALGERLSKEPIVDFVAPYSGKMAFMGGSTDVADVSWNVPTAQCTTATWAFGTPFHTWQVVAQGKQSYAHKATLLAGKTMASTAISALLNPEIIEKAKMELKERLNGEVYEALIPKELEPPIMSK
;
A
#
# COMPACT_ATOMS: atom_id res chain seq x y z
N MET A 1 11.73 -2.35 45.35
CA MET A 1 11.76 -1.32 44.30
C MET A 1 12.96 -1.60 43.42
N THR A 2 12.85 -1.53 42.10
CA THR A 2 13.84 -2.06 41.14
C THR A 2 14.98 -1.09 40.78
N GLU A 3 15.04 0.10 41.40
CA GLU A 3 16.06 1.14 41.15
C GLU A 3 16.25 1.51 39.67
N THR A 4 15.27 1.23 38.82
CA THR A 4 15.35 1.43 37.36
C THR A 4 14.87 2.83 37.00
N ASN A 5 15.68 3.55 36.20
CA ASN A 5 15.26 4.78 35.52
C ASN A 5 14.91 4.45 34.06
N VAL A 6 13.86 5.08 33.54
CA VAL A 6 13.43 4.98 32.14
C VAL A 6 13.41 6.37 31.54
N GLU A 7 13.98 6.50 30.34
CA GLU A 7 13.89 7.70 29.51
C GLU A 7 13.16 7.33 28.21
N VAL A 8 12.21 8.16 27.79
CA VAL A 8 11.41 7.95 26.58
C VAL A 8 11.71 9.09 25.61
N GLN A 9 12.13 8.74 24.40
CA GLN A 9 12.32 9.68 23.32
C GLN A 9 11.41 9.32 22.15
N ILE A 10 10.56 10.27 21.73
CA ILE A 10 9.76 10.13 20.52
C ILE A 10 10.70 10.32 19.33
N LYS A 11 10.77 9.34 18.42
CA LYS A 11 11.59 9.42 17.20
C LYS A 11 10.78 9.68 15.93
N GLY A 12 9.46 9.53 16.01
CA GLY A 12 8.55 9.71 14.89
C GLY A 12 7.13 9.29 15.25
N SER A 13 6.19 9.68 14.42
CA SER A 13 4.77 9.36 14.52
C SER A 13 4.14 9.48 13.13
N CYS A 14 3.02 8.82 12.92
CA CYS A 14 2.18 9.02 11.74
C CYS A 14 0.72 8.92 12.18
N HIS A 15 -0.16 9.74 11.60
CA HIS A 15 -1.59 9.55 11.79
C HIS A 15 -2.13 8.29 11.11
N ASN A 16 -3.39 7.97 11.36
CA ASN A 16 -4.15 7.12 10.46
C ASN A 16 -4.32 7.80 9.10
N LEU A 17 -4.38 6.98 8.04
CA LEU A 17 -4.65 7.45 6.67
C LEU A 17 -6.13 7.87 6.53
N ILE A 18 -6.37 8.99 5.84
CA ILE A 18 -7.69 9.45 5.40
C ILE A 18 -7.86 9.08 3.92
N PRO A 19 -8.64 8.04 3.58
CA PRO A 19 -8.81 7.62 2.19
C PRO A 19 -9.66 8.60 1.39
N ASN A 20 -9.52 8.59 0.06
CA ASN A 20 -10.34 9.39 -0.85
C ASN A 20 -10.94 8.52 -1.95
N MET A 21 -12.21 8.14 -1.78
CA MET A 21 -12.91 7.22 -2.67
C MET A 21 -13.14 7.82 -4.06
N ILE A 22 -13.27 9.14 -4.19
CA ILE A 22 -13.35 9.80 -5.51
C ILE A 22 -12.09 9.49 -6.32
N LEU A 23 -10.90 9.74 -5.77
CA LEU A 23 -9.64 9.45 -6.46
C LEU A 23 -9.39 7.95 -6.62
N GLU A 24 -9.70 7.14 -5.62
CA GLU A 24 -9.56 5.68 -5.69
C GLU A 24 -10.40 5.06 -6.81
N LYS A 25 -11.63 5.53 -7.04
CA LYS A 25 -12.48 5.02 -8.13
C LYS A 25 -11.92 5.35 -9.51
N VAL A 26 -11.40 6.57 -9.69
CA VAL A 26 -10.71 6.95 -10.93
C VAL A 26 -9.48 6.08 -11.13
N MET A 27 -8.71 5.86 -10.05
CA MET A 27 -7.52 5.00 -10.08
C MET A 27 -7.85 3.54 -10.38
N GLN A 28 -8.92 3.01 -9.79
CA GLN A 28 -9.41 1.66 -10.05
C GLN A 28 -9.74 1.48 -11.53
N GLN A 29 -10.50 2.41 -12.11
CA GLN A 29 -10.86 2.33 -13.53
C GLN A 29 -9.61 2.21 -14.42
N HIS A 30 -8.60 3.05 -14.19
CA HIS A 30 -7.35 2.97 -14.93
C HIS A 30 -6.58 1.67 -14.67
N LEU A 31 -6.60 1.16 -13.44
CA LEU A 31 -5.96 -0.11 -13.10
C LEU A 31 -6.62 -1.28 -13.85
N GLU A 32 -7.96 -1.30 -13.91
CA GLU A 32 -8.75 -2.29 -14.64
C GLU A 32 -8.52 -2.21 -16.16
N GLU A 33 -8.48 -0.99 -16.72
CA GLU A 33 -8.21 -0.77 -18.15
C GLU A 33 -6.80 -1.19 -18.57
N LEU A 34 -5.80 -0.93 -17.71
CA LEU A 34 -4.42 -1.31 -17.98
C LEU A 34 -4.17 -2.82 -17.79
N GLY A 35 -4.91 -3.45 -16.88
CA GLY A 35 -4.80 -4.88 -16.58
C GLY A 35 -3.47 -5.28 -15.94
N PHE A 36 -3.41 -6.53 -15.45
CA PHE A 36 -2.17 -7.08 -14.92
C PHE A 36 -1.25 -7.54 -16.07
N PRO A 37 0.07 -7.25 -16.03
CA PRO A 37 1.00 -7.66 -17.07
C PRO A 37 1.18 -9.17 -17.14
N GLU A 38 1.38 -9.70 -18.34
CA GLU A 38 1.64 -11.12 -18.55
C GLU A 38 2.93 -11.60 -17.85
N MET A 39 2.83 -12.78 -17.24
CA MET A 39 3.89 -13.44 -16.50
C MET A 39 4.52 -14.54 -17.36
N THR A 40 5.84 -14.59 -17.34
CA THR A 40 6.63 -15.67 -17.95
C THR A 40 6.68 -16.89 -17.02
N THR A 41 6.98 -18.05 -17.57
CA THR A 41 7.14 -19.29 -16.80
C THR A 41 8.27 -19.17 -15.77
N GLU A 42 9.34 -18.47 -16.10
CA GLU A 42 10.48 -18.23 -15.21
C GLU A 42 10.09 -17.33 -14.03
N GLU A 43 9.32 -16.28 -14.27
CA GLU A 43 8.82 -15.39 -13.21
C GLU A 43 7.87 -16.14 -12.26
N LEU A 44 6.97 -16.96 -12.80
CA LEU A 44 6.07 -17.81 -11.99
C LEU A 44 6.85 -18.82 -11.15
N ALA A 45 7.88 -19.45 -11.73
CA ALA A 45 8.74 -20.39 -11.01
C ALA A 45 9.51 -19.69 -9.88
N PHE A 46 10.04 -18.48 -10.12
CA PHE A 46 10.73 -17.70 -9.10
C PHE A 46 9.78 -17.29 -7.96
N ALA A 47 8.59 -16.77 -8.29
CA ALA A 47 7.57 -16.42 -7.30
C ALA A 47 7.16 -17.65 -6.47
N LYS A 48 7.04 -18.82 -7.10
CA LYS A 48 6.78 -20.09 -6.40
C LYS A 48 7.89 -20.47 -5.43
N ALA A 49 9.16 -20.33 -5.82
CA ALA A 49 10.28 -20.57 -4.93
C ALA A 49 10.29 -19.62 -3.72
N MET A 50 9.92 -18.34 -3.91
CA MET A 50 9.77 -17.40 -2.79
C MET A 50 8.64 -17.81 -1.84
N TYR A 51 7.48 -18.18 -2.38
CA TYR A 51 6.36 -18.67 -1.58
C TYR A 51 6.70 -19.97 -0.82
N ASP A 52 7.44 -20.89 -1.44
CA ASP A 52 7.83 -22.15 -0.82
C ASP A 52 8.84 -21.96 0.31
N SER A 53 9.61 -20.87 0.28
CA SER A 53 10.53 -20.49 1.36
C SER A 53 9.82 -20.00 2.63
N LEU A 54 8.53 -19.69 2.56
CA LEU A 54 7.73 -19.26 3.71
C LEU A 54 7.49 -20.43 4.66
N THR A 55 7.37 -20.11 5.95
CA THR A 55 6.90 -21.05 6.97
C THR A 55 5.45 -21.44 6.73
N GLU A 56 5.02 -22.58 7.27
CA GLU A 56 3.63 -23.01 7.17
C GLU A 56 2.67 -22.03 7.87
N GLU A 57 3.11 -21.37 8.94
CA GLU A 57 2.32 -20.34 9.62
C GLU A 57 2.10 -19.11 8.73
N GLU A 58 3.15 -18.62 8.04
CA GLU A 58 3.04 -17.51 7.10
C GLU A 58 2.11 -17.86 5.92
N LYS A 59 2.22 -19.08 5.38
CA LYS A 59 1.34 -19.57 4.30
C LYS A 59 -0.12 -19.64 4.76
N GLN A 60 -0.37 -20.18 5.95
CA GLN A 60 -1.73 -20.26 6.52
C GLN A 60 -2.33 -18.89 6.81
N GLY A 61 -1.52 -17.96 7.36
CA GLY A 61 -1.91 -16.58 7.58
C GLY A 61 -2.33 -15.90 6.29
N ALA A 62 -1.49 -15.99 5.25
CA ALA A 62 -1.77 -15.42 3.94
C ALA A 62 -3.07 -15.97 3.32
N GLN A 63 -3.23 -17.30 3.30
CA GLN A 63 -4.43 -17.96 2.76
C GLN A 63 -5.70 -17.57 3.50
N SER A 64 -5.62 -17.44 4.83
CA SER A 64 -6.75 -17.02 5.66
C SER A 64 -7.19 -15.59 5.32
N SER A 65 -6.25 -14.69 5.08
CA SER A 65 -6.55 -13.30 4.67
C SER A 65 -7.14 -13.19 3.26
N ALA A 66 -6.75 -14.05 2.33
CA ALA A 66 -7.29 -14.06 0.96
C ALA A 66 -8.66 -14.75 0.84
N GLY A 67 -9.02 -15.60 1.81
CA GLY A 67 -10.17 -16.50 1.74
C GLY A 67 -9.84 -17.79 0.97
N LYS A 68 -10.58 -18.86 1.30
CA LYS A 68 -10.23 -20.24 0.90
C LYS A 68 -9.93 -20.42 -0.59
N ALA A 69 -10.85 -20.01 -1.47
CA ALA A 69 -10.71 -20.24 -2.91
C ALA A 69 -9.51 -19.50 -3.52
N LEU A 70 -9.32 -18.24 -3.13
CA LEU A 70 -8.21 -17.43 -3.63
C LEU A 70 -6.88 -17.88 -3.01
N GLY A 71 -6.86 -18.21 -1.72
CA GLY A 71 -5.71 -18.79 -1.04
C GLY A 71 -5.25 -20.11 -1.68
N GLU A 72 -6.17 -21.01 -2.00
CA GLU A 72 -5.87 -22.25 -2.71
C GLU A 72 -5.25 -22.00 -4.10
N ARG A 73 -5.81 -21.04 -4.87
CA ARG A 73 -5.25 -20.64 -6.17
C ARG A 73 -3.84 -20.09 -6.02
N LEU A 74 -3.65 -19.12 -5.12
CA LEU A 74 -2.38 -18.45 -4.90
C LEU A 74 -1.33 -19.33 -4.22
N SER A 75 -1.72 -20.42 -3.57
CA SER A 75 -0.76 -21.42 -3.08
C SER A 75 -0.06 -22.19 -4.21
N LYS A 76 -0.71 -22.29 -5.38
CA LYS A 76 -0.18 -22.97 -6.57
C LYS A 76 0.60 -22.00 -7.45
N GLU A 77 0.02 -20.83 -7.70
CA GLU A 77 0.59 -19.74 -8.49
C GLU A 77 0.56 -18.46 -7.65
N PRO A 78 1.62 -18.16 -6.88
CA PRO A 78 1.60 -17.13 -5.84
C PRO A 78 1.82 -15.72 -6.42
N ILE A 79 1.07 -15.37 -7.45
CA ILE A 79 1.02 -14.02 -8.02
C ILE A 79 -0.44 -13.65 -8.22
N VAL A 80 -0.80 -12.44 -7.79
CA VAL A 80 -2.12 -11.87 -8.05
C VAL A 80 -2.09 -11.26 -9.45
N ASP A 81 -2.59 -12.01 -10.40
CA ASP A 81 -2.60 -11.73 -11.84
C ASP A 81 -3.90 -11.06 -12.34
N PHE A 82 -4.69 -10.50 -11.43
CA PHE A 82 -5.96 -9.85 -11.73
C PHE A 82 -6.12 -8.59 -10.89
N VAL A 83 -6.98 -7.68 -11.34
CA VAL A 83 -7.38 -6.50 -10.57
C VAL A 83 -8.55 -6.89 -9.68
N ALA A 84 -8.38 -6.77 -8.36
CA ALA A 84 -9.44 -7.05 -7.41
C ALA A 84 -10.59 -6.03 -7.59
N PRO A 85 -11.86 -6.44 -7.51
CA PRO A 85 -12.97 -5.50 -7.58
C PRO A 85 -12.87 -4.44 -6.48
N TYR A 86 -13.20 -3.19 -6.81
CA TYR A 86 -13.21 -2.12 -5.83
C TYR A 86 -14.21 -2.42 -4.71
N SER A 87 -13.71 -2.57 -3.48
CA SER A 87 -14.54 -2.95 -2.34
C SER A 87 -15.39 -1.78 -1.82
N GLY A 88 -14.92 -0.54 -2.01
CA GLY A 88 -15.50 0.67 -1.40
C GLY A 88 -15.56 0.64 0.14
N LYS A 89 -14.94 -0.36 0.76
CA LYS A 89 -14.95 -0.56 2.22
C LYS A 89 -13.62 -0.11 2.78
N MET A 90 -13.67 0.66 3.86
CA MET A 90 -12.48 0.99 4.62
C MET A 90 -12.02 -0.26 5.37
N ALA A 91 -10.88 -0.81 4.96
CA ALA A 91 -10.20 -1.87 5.67
C ALA A 91 -9.07 -1.26 6.50
N PHE A 92 -9.03 -1.58 7.79
CA PHE A 92 -7.87 -1.22 8.60
C PHE A 92 -6.66 -2.02 8.16
N MET A 93 -5.56 -1.33 7.84
CA MET A 93 -4.26 -1.94 7.57
C MET A 93 -3.28 -1.38 8.59
N GLY A 94 -2.69 -2.26 9.42
CA GLY A 94 -1.77 -1.89 10.51
C GLY A 94 -0.38 -1.47 10.03
N GLY A 95 -0.29 -0.55 9.08
CA GLY A 95 0.97 0.01 8.56
C GLY A 95 1.24 1.42 9.10
N SER A 96 2.50 1.83 9.04
CA SER A 96 2.93 3.21 9.30
C SER A 96 3.48 3.83 8.01
N THR A 97 3.02 5.04 7.68
CA THR A 97 3.44 5.77 6.48
C THR A 97 3.25 7.27 6.69
N ASP A 98 4.19 8.08 6.21
CA ASP A 98 4.10 9.55 6.22
C ASP A 98 3.04 10.08 5.25
N VAL A 99 2.66 9.29 4.24
CA VAL A 99 1.51 9.55 3.37
C VAL A 99 0.22 9.72 4.18
N ALA A 100 0.14 9.08 5.35
CA ALA A 100 -0.99 9.26 6.25
C ALA A 100 -1.11 10.72 6.68
N ASP A 101 -0.05 11.39 7.11
CA ASP A 101 -0.07 12.80 7.48
C ASP A 101 -0.44 13.73 6.30
N VAL A 102 0.01 13.40 5.09
CA VAL A 102 -0.38 14.13 3.86
C VAL A 102 -1.89 14.02 3.60
N SER A 103 -2.48 12.84 3.84
CA SER A 103 -3.89 12.57 3.57
C SER A 103 -4.87 13.39 4.41
N TRP A 104 -4.44 13.93 5.56
CA TRP A 104 -5.22 14.88 6.35
C TRP A 104 -5.32 16.27 5.72
N ASN A 105 -4.40 16.62 4.84
CA ASN A 105 -4.26 17.96 4.29
C ASN A 105 -4.76 18.05 2.85
N VAL A 106 -4.63 16.97 2.07
CA VAL A 106 -5.01 16.93 0.65
C VAL A 106 -5.66 15.59 0.28
N PRO A 107 -6.62 15.59 -0.68
CA PRO A 107 -7.19 14.34 -1.17
C PRO A 107 -6.10 13.38 -1.66
N THR A 108 -6.09 12.17 -1.10
CA THR A 108 -5.00 11.21 -1.28
C THR A 108 -5.56 9.82 -1.61
N ALA A 109 -4.97 9.17 -2.60
CA ALA A 109 -5.21 7.78 -2.96
C ALA A 109 -3.87 7.07 -3.18
N GLN A 110 -3.83 5.76 -2.96
CA GLN A 110 -2.62 4.94 -3.10
C GLN A 110 -2.87 3.81 -4.10
N CYS A 111 -1.85 3.50 -4.91
CA CYS A 111 -1.88 2.41 -5.88
C CYS A 111 -1.05 1.23 -5.36
N THR A 112 -1.68 0.06 -5.27
CA THR A 112 -1.01 -1.19 -4.88
C THR A 112 -1.06 -2.18 -6.03
N THR A 113 0.09 -2.76 -6.38
CA THR A 113 0.23 -3.79 -7.42
C THR A 113 1.10 -4.96 -6.91
N ALA A 114 0.98 -6.14 -7.52
CA ALA A 114 1.67 -7.35 -7.08
C ALA A 114 3.16 -7.36 -7.49
N THR A 115 3.99 -6.63 -6.75
CA THR A 115 5.45 -6.55 -6.96
C THR A 115 6.24 -7.70 -6.31
N TRP A 116 5.58 -8.52 -5.49
CA TRP A 116 6.12 -9.72 -4.86
C TRP A 116 5.07 -10.83 -4.80
N ALA A 117 5.54 -12.04 -4.56
CA ALA A 117 4.74 -13.24 -4.43
C ALA A 117 3.76 -13.11 -3.25
N PHE A 118 2.58 -13.68 -3.45
CA PHE A 118 1.52 -13.74 -2.44
C PHE A 118 2.05 -14.29 -1.11
N GLY A 119 1.58 -13.73 0.01
CA GLY A 119 1.97 -14.18 1.34
C GLY A 119 3.37 -13.78 1.80
N THR A 120 4.19 -13.14 0.95
CA THR A 120 5.50 -12.60 1.36
C THR A 120 5.33 -11.61 2.53
N PRO A 121 5.90 -11.87 3.72
CA PRO A 121 5.83 -10.93 4.83
C PRO A 121 6.69 -9.68 4.56
N PHE A 122 6.19 -8.53 4.99
CA PHE A 122 6.93 -7.26 4.88
C PHE A 122 8.25 -7.30 5.66
N HIS A 123 9.22 -6.50 5.22
CA HIS A 123 10.53 -6.34 5.88
C HIS A 123 11.39 -7.61 5.94
N THR A 124 11.19 -8.54 5.00
CA THR A 124 11.97 -9.79 4.92
C THR A 124 12.97 -9.78 3.77
N TRP A 125 13.93 -10.70 3.79
CA TRP A 125 14.88 -10.86 2.68
C TRP A 125 14.17 -11.28 1.39
N GLN A 126 13.04 -11.98 1.49
CA GLN A 126 12.20 -12.36 0.35
C GLN A 126 11.70 -11.12 -0.39
N VAL A 127 11.32 -10.03 0.30
CA VAL A 127 10.94 -8.77 -0.36
C VAL A 127 12.11 -8.22 -1.17
N VAL A 128 13.31 -8.18 -0.57
CA VAL A 128 14.52 -7.64 -1.21
C VAL A 128 14.94 -8.47 -2.43
N ALA A 129 14.86 -9.80 -2.34
CA ALA A 129 15.22 -10.72 -3.43
C ALA A 129 14.31 -10.56 -4.67
N GLN A 130 13.05 -10.17 -4.44
CA GLN A 130 12.03 -10.02 -5.47
C GLN A 130 12.08 -8.67 -6.19
N GLY A 131 12.50 -7.61 -5.50
CA GLY A 131 12.46 -6.24 -6.03
C GLY A 131 13.27 -5.98 -7.30
N LYS A 132 14.18 -6.90 -7.68
CA LYS A 132 14.97 -6.83 -8.94
C LYS A 132 14.44 -7.72 -10.06
N GLN A 133 13.38 -8.48 -9.81
CA GLN A 133 12.79 -9.38 -10.80
C GLN A 133 11.98 -8.60 -11.82
N SER A 134 11.88 -9.13 -13.04
CA SER A 134 11.15 -8.48 -14.14
C SER A 134 9.67 -8.31 -13.83
N TYR A 135 9.03 -9.26 -13.13
CA TYR A 135 7.62 -9.11 -12.73
C TYR A 135 7.41 -7.97 -11.74
N ALA A 136 8.36 -7.75 -10.82
CA ALA A 136 8.32 -6.63 -9.89
C ALA A 136 8.35 -5.31 -10.68
N HIS A 137 9.27 -5.18 -11.64
CA HIS A 137 9.33 -4.00 -12.51
C HIS A 137 8.06 -3.81 -13.36
N LYS A 138 7.49 -4.90 -13.92
CA LYS A 138 6.23 -4.84 -14.67
C LYS A 138 5.08 -4.33 -13.79
N ALA A 139 4.95 -4.83 -12.56
CA ALA A 139 3.95 -4.38 -11.59
C ALA A 139 4.19 -2.93 -11.12
N THR A 140 5.45 -2.51 -10.95
CA THR A 140 5.80 -1.10 -10.68
C THR A 140 5.41 -0.20 -11.84
N LEU A 141 5.65 -0.61 -13.09
CA LEU A 141 5.25 0.15 -14.27
C LEU A 141 3.73 0.23 -14.39
N LEU A 142 3.00 -0.83 -14.06
CA LEU A 142 1.54 -0.79 -13.96
C LEU A 142 1.11 0.29 -12.95
N ALA A 143 1.64 0.26 -11.72
CA ALA A 143 1.30 1.26 -10.71
C ALA A 143 1.62 2.69 -11.17
N GLY A 144 2.79 2.90 -11.78
CA GLY A 144 3.19 4.20 -12.31
C GLY A 144 2.24 4.71 -13.40
N LYS A 145 1.86 3.85 -14.37
CA LYS A 145 0.90 4.19 -15.42
C LYS A 145 -0.48 4.47 -14.85
N THR A 146 -0.94 3.69 -13.89
CA THR A 146 -2.22 3.89 -13.20
C THR A 146 -2.26 5.23 -12.48
N MET A 147 -1.22 5.56 -11.69
CA MET A 147 -1.12 6.85 -11.00
C MET A 147 -1.06 8.03 -11.98
N ALA A 148 -0.26 7.91 -13.05
CA ALA A 148 -0.15 8.95 -14.07
C ALA A 148 -1.50 9.18 -14.80
N SER A 149 -2.19 8.10 -15.18
CA SER A 149 -3.50 8.19 -15.85
C SER A 149 -4.56 8.80 -14.93
N THR A 150 -4.53 8.45 -13.64
CA THR A 150 -5.38 9.06 -12.61
C THR A 150 -5.14 10.57 -12.51
N ALA A 151 -3.88 10.98 -12.45
CA ALA A 151 -3.50 12.39 -12.39
C ALA A 151 -3.96 13.15 -13.66
N ILE A 152 -3.77 12.56 -14.85
CA ILE A 152 -4.25 13.14 -16.11
C ILE A 152 -5.77 13.31 -16.09
N SER A 153 -6.53 12.30 -15.68
CA SER A 153 -7.99 12.40 -15.57
C SER A 153 -8.41 13.51 -14.61
N ALA A 154 -7.75 13.64 -13.46
CA ALA A 154 -8.05 14.66 -12.47
C ALA A 154 -7.70 16.08 -12.96
N LEU A 155 -6.61 16.23 -13.72
CA LEU A 155 -6.20 17.51 -14.33
C LEU A 155 -7.15 17.94 -15.45
N LEU A 156 -7.61 17.00 -16.28
CA LEU A 156 -8.51 17.29 -17.40
C LEU A 156 -9.97 17.47 -16.99
N ASN A 157 -10.36 16.95 -15.82
CA ASN A 157 -11.73 17.05 -15.30
C ASN A 157 -11.71 17.65 -13.88
N PRO A 158 -11.73 19.00 -13.76
CA PRO A 158 -11.66 19.70 -12.47
C PRO A 158 -12.71 19.26 -11.45
N GLU A 159 -13.88 18.80 -11.90
CA GLU A 159 -14.95 18.28 -11.06
C GLU A 159 -14.50 17.09 -10.18
N ILE A 160 -13.54 16.27 -10.64
CA ILE A 160 -12.95 15.18 -9.85
C ILE A 160 -12.26 15.76 -8.61
N ILE A 161 -11.46 16.81 -8.79
CA ILE A 161 -10.73 17.46 -7.69
C ILE A 161 -11.71 18.15 -6.73
N GLU A 162 -12.75 18.80 -7.25
CA GLU A 162 -13.79 19.44 -6.43
C GLU A 162 -14.51 18.41 -5.54
N LYS A 163 -14.98 17.31 -6.13
CA LYS A 163 -15.62 16.21 -5.39
C LYS A 163 -14.67 15.56 -4.39
N ALA A 164 -13.40 15.34 -4.76
CA ALA A 164 -12.40 14.77 -3.87
C ALA A 164 -12.13 15.67 -2.65
N LYS A 165 -12.07 16.99 -2.84
CA LYS A 165 -11.95 17.96 -1.74
C LYS A 165 -13.19 18.01 -0.86
N MET A 166 -14.38 17.92 -1.45
CA MET A 166 -15.64 17.83 -0.70
C MET A 166 -15.69 16.57 0.17
N GLU A 167 -15.32 15.41 -0.38
CA GLU A 167 -15.23 14.15 0.37
C GLU A 167 -14.25 14.27 1.54
N LEU A 168 -13.05 14.81 1.33
CA LEU A 168 -12.08 14.99 2.40
C LEU A 168 -12.63 15.88 3.53
N LYS A 169 -13.25 17.01 3.17
CA LYS A 169 -13.85 17.92 4.16
C LYS A 169 -14.97 17.23 4.96
N GLU A 170 -15.79 16.43 4.30
CA GLU A 170 -16.84 15.64 4.96
C GLU A 170 -16.25 14.61 5.92
N ARG A 171 -15.21 13.87 5.49
CA ARG A 171 -14.54 12.87 6.31
C ARG A 171 -13.88 13.45 7.55
N LEU A 172 -13.22 14.60 7.42
CA LEU A 172 -12.59 15.27 8.55
C LEU A 172 -13.62 15.84 9.51
N ASN A 173 -14.83 16.19 9.05
CA ASN A 173 -15.92 16.69 9.90
C ASN A 173 -15.48 17.84 10.85
N GLY A 174 -14.59 18.70 10.37
CA GLY A 174 -14.03 19.82 11.13
C GLY A 174 -12.75 19.51 11.93
N GLU A 175 -12.32 18.26 11.99
CA GLU A 175 -10.99 17.90 12.47
C GLU A 175 -9.91 18.47 11.55
N VAL A 176 -8.76 18.78 12.14
CA VAL A 176 -7.61 19.34 11.45
C VAL A 176 -6.37 18.54 11.79
N TYR A 177 -5.41 18.54 10.88
CA TYR A 177 -4.13 17.92 11.11
C TYR A 177 -3.40 18.58 12.30
N GLU A 178 -3.02 17.77 13.29
CA GLU A 178 -2.18 18.19 14.42
C GLU A 178 -0.99 17.25 14.56
N ALA A 179 0.23 17.75 14.32
CA ALA A 179 1.42 16.91 14.41
C ALA A 179 1.50 16.17 15.77
N LEU A 180 1.62 14.84 15.72
CA LEU A 180 1.74 13.98 16.91
C LEU A 180 3.15 14.05 17.54
N ILE A 181 4.09 14.70 16.85
CA ILE A 181 5.43 14.98 17.35
C ILE A 181 5.42 16.28 18.17
N PRO A 182 6.06 16.32 19.37
CA PRO A 182 6.24 17.56 20.13
C PRO A 182 6.92 18.66 19.30
N LYS A 183 6.51 19.92 19.49
CA LYS A 183 7.03 21.06 18.73
C LYS A 183 8.53 21.29 18.94
N GLU A 184 9.04 20.84 20.08
CA GLU A 184 10.43 20.99 20.50
C GLU A 184 11.34 19.91 19.89
N LEU A 185 10.78 18.86 19.28
CA LEU A 185 11.57 17.81 18.65
C LEU A 185 12.04 18.27 17.26
N GLU A 186 13.34 18.52 17.14
CA GLU A 186 13.98 18.79 15.85
C GLU A 186 14.45 17.48 15.19
N PRO A 187 14.52 17.42 13.84
CA PRO A 187 15.13 16.30 13.14
C PRO A 187 16.56 16.04 13.63
N PRO A 188 17.00 14.77 13.73
CA PRO A 188 18.35 14.47 14.18
C PRO A 188 19.38 15.10 13.23
N ILE A 189 20.29 15.90 13.79
CA ILE A 189 21.42 16.44 13.03
C ILE A 189 22.37 15.28 12.77
N MET A 190 22.51 14.87 11.51
CA MET A 190 23.51 13.89 11.12
C MET A 190 24.90 14.48 11.39
N SER A 191 25.62 13.91 12.36
CA SER A 191 27.04 14.23 12.54
C SER A 191 27.83 13.76 11.32
N LYS A 192 28.73 14.61 10.83
CA LYS A 192 29.63 14.30 9.71
C LYS A 192 30.74 13.34 10.13
#